data_AF-A0AAW8L2U1-F1
#
_entry.id   AF-A0AAW8L2U1-F1
#
_cell.length_a   1.000
_cell.length_b   1.000
_cell.length_c   1.000
_cell.angle_alpha   90.00
_cell.angle_beta   90.00
_cell.angle_gamma   90.00
#
_symmetry.space_group_name_H-M   'P 1'
#
loop_
_entity.id
_entity.type
_entity.pdbx_description
1 polymer ?
#
loop_
_entity_poly.entity_id
_entity_poly.type
_entity_poly.pdbx_seq_one_letter_code
_entity_poly.pdbx_strand_id
1 'polypeptide(L)'
;IIILGVSVLFALSSYVGMDKGMQRLSHMVCLGVVLFAIYVLCFGPTQFILNNSLMSFGLMATNFVDMSLFTDPMGDGKFTREWTVFYWLWWISYAPGVALFVTRVSKGRTIKEVIFAMVIGGSVGLWFIFGVFENYSVYSFIHGAVNVPQILSQQGGEVAIGQLLSLLPAGKLMMWIFLGIMVVFLAAHMDAVGYAVSATCTRGLSEGQDPSPNARLFWCVMLTLVPIAMIFSKAPLDTMKTATIVTALPFIVIILIQTYGLVKWLIQDYAKVPSHLIEQQGYDDVEIGLNQTQDEHAKRMQLELASSIKLDRKTS
;
A
#
# COMPACT_ATOMS: atom_id res chain seq x y z
N ILE A 1 -23.97 -11.43 -7.41
CA ILE A 1 -23.79 -11.26 -8.89
C ILE A 1 -22.56 -10.41 -9.19
N ILE A 2 -22.47 -9.16 -8.71
CA ILE A 2 -21.30 -8.29 -8.96
C ILE A 2 -19.99 -8.95 -8.52
N ILE A 3 -19.93 -9.48 -7.29
CA ILE A 3 -18.74 -10.19 -6.79
C ILE A 3 -18.36 -11.35 -7.73
N LEU A 4 -19.31 -12.20 -8.11
CA LEU A 4 -19.05 -13.30 -9.04
C LEU A 4 -18.55 -12.83 -10.41
N GLY A 5 -19.12 -11.73 -10.94
CA GLY A 5 -18.67 -11.14 -12.20
C GLY A 5 -17.25 -10.59 -12.12
N VAL A 6 -16.92 -9.89 -11.04
CA VAL A 6 -15.56 -9.41 -10.76
C VAL A 6 -14.60 -10.60 -10.61
N SER A 7 -15.01 -11.66 -9.90
CA SER A 7 -14.26 -12.90 -9.74
C SER A 7 -13.91 -13.59 -11.02
N VAL A 8 -14.83 -13.64 -11.98
CA VAL A 8 -14.54 -14.17 -13.31
C VAL A 8 -13.53 -13.27 -14.05
N LEU A 9 -13.73 -11.95 -14.02
CA LEU A 9 -12.84 -11.01 -14.70
C LEU A 9 -11.39 -11.10 -14.18
N PHE A 10 -11.19 -11.16 -12.86
CA PHE A 10 -9.83 -11.23 -12.31
C PHE A 10 -9.23 -12.64 -12.32
N ALA A 11 -10.03 -13.71 -12.23
CA ALA A 11 -9.55 -15.07 -12.44
C ALA A 11 -8.95 -15.24 -13.84
N LEU A 12 -9.59 -14.66 -14.85
CA LEU A 12 -9.09 -14.61 -16.23
C LEU A 12 -7.83 -13.74 -16.34
N SER A 13 -7.82 -12.56 -15.70
CA SER A 13 -6.63 -11.69 -15.66
C SER A 13 -5.41 -12.39 -15.06
N SER A 14 -5.60 -13.10 -13.93
CA SER A 14 -4.54 -13.82 -13.23
C SER A 14 -3.96 -14.97 -14.06
N TYR A 15 -4.78 -15.61 -14.89
CA TYR A 15 -4.35 -16.70 -15.78
C TYR A 15 -3.55 -16.23 -17.00
N VAL A 16 -3.84 -15.04 -17.54
CA VAL A 16 -3.22 -14.50 -18.77
C VAL A 16 -1.79 -13.97 -18.56
N GLY A 17 -1.34 -13.84 -17.32
CA GLY A 17 0.04 -13.47 -17.00
C GLY A 17 0.24 -11.97 -16.72
N MET A 18 1.07 -11.70 -15.70
CA MET A 18 1.01 -10.50 -14.87
C MET A 18 1.70 -9.26 -15.48
N ASP A 19 2.73 -9.44 -16.31
CA ASP A 19 3.59 -8.32 -16.73
C ASP A 19 2.86 -7.22 -17.51
N LYS A 20 1.76 -7.56 -18.19
CA LYS A 20 0.97 -6.57 -18.95
C LYS A 20 -0.44 -6.35 -18.40
N GLY A 21 -1.05 -7.33 -17.73
CA GLY A 21 -2.42 -7.24 -17.24
C GLY A 21 -2.57 -6.31 -16.05
N MET A 22 -1.86 -6.61 -14.95
CA MET A 22 -1.94 -5.85 -13.70
C MET A 22 -1.53 -4.39 -13.89
N GLN A 23 -0.45 -4.14 -14.66
CA GLN A 23 0.01 -2.79 -14.95
C GLN A 23 -1.03 -1.98 -15.73
N ARG A 24 -1.69 -2.57 -16.74
CA ARG A 24 -2.74 -1.90 -17.51
C ARG A 24 -3.97 -1.61 -16.67
N LEU A 25 -4.44 -2.58 -15.88
CA LEU A 25 -5.60 -2.39 -15.01
C LEU A 25 -5.33 -1.30 -13.96
N SER A 26 -4.16 -1.32 -13.32
CA SER A 26 -3.76 -0.29 -12.36
C SER A 26 -3.68 1.10 -13.01
N HIS A 27 -3.10 1.20 -14.21
CA HIS A 27 -3.04 2.46 -14.96
C HIS A 27 -4.43 2.98 -15.35
N MET A 28 -5.32 2.10 -15.81
CA MET A 28 -6.71 2.44 -16.13
C MET A 28 -7.47 2.96 -14.91
N VAL A 29 -7.27 2.32 -13.75
CA VAL A 29 -7.90 2.74 -12.49
C VAL A 29 -7.36 4.10 -12.04
N CYS A 30 -6.04 4.27 -12.01
CA CYS A 30 -5.41 5.52 -11.61
C CYS A 30 -5.89 6.67 -12.49
N LEU A 31 -5.79 6.51 -13.81
CA LEU A 31 -6.24 7.52 -14.77
C LEU A 31 -7.76 7.76 -14.63
N GLY A 32 -8.56 6.70 -14.50
CA GLY A 32 -10.00 6.80 -14.35
C GLY A 32 -10.42 7.58 -13.10
N VAL A 33 -9.81 7.27 -11.95
CA VAL A 33 -10.07 7.97 -10.68
C VAL A 33 -9.63 9.43 -10.75
N VAL A 34 -8.45 9.72 -11.30
CA VAL A 34 -7.97 11.11 -11.44
C VAL A 34 -8.88 11.91 -12.38
N LEU A 35 -9.24 11.37 -13.54
CA LEU A 35 -10.16 12.04 -14.47
C LEU A 35 -11.54 12.24 -13.84
N PHE A 36 -12.03 11.27 -13.07
CA PHE A 36 -13.30 11.39 -12.37
C PHE A 36 -13.25 12.44 -11.26
N ALA A 37 -12.16 12.52 -10.50
CA ALA A 37 -11.95 13.58 -9.52
C ALA A 37 -11.88 14.96 -10.18
N ILE A 38 -11.16 15.09 -11.30
CA ILE A 38 -11.12 16.35 -12.08
C ILE A 38 -12.52 16.72 -12.57
N TYR A 39 -13.32 15.75 -13.03
CA TYR A 39 -14.71 15.97 -13.42
C TYR A 39 -15.54 16.54 -12.25
N VAL A 40 -15.50 15.91 -11.07
CA VAL A 40 -16.20 16.41 -9.89
C VAL A 40 -15.68 17.78 -9.46
N LEU A 41 -14.39 18.04 -9.59
CA LEU A 41 -13.79 19.34 -9.28
C LEU A 41 -14.30 20.43 -10.24
N CYS A 42 -14.42 20.15 -11.54
CA CYS A 42 -14.85 21.12 -12.55
C CYS A 42 -16.36 21.37 -12.56
N PHE A 43 -17.18 20.35 -12.32
CA PHE A 43 -18.64 20.44 -12.39
C PHE A 43 -19.31 20.54 -11.00
N GLY A 44 -18.55 20.36 -9.93
CA GLY A 44 -18.95 20.64 -8.56
C GLY A 44 -18.59 22.08 -8.12
N PRO A 45 -18.72 22.37 -6.81
CA PRO A 45 -18.43 23.68 -6.24
C PRO A 45 -16.91 23.89 -6.10
N THR A 46 -16.21 24.12 -7.22
CA THR A 46 -14.74 24.18 -7.30
C THR A 46 -14.11 25.10 -6.26
N GLN A 47 -14.65 26.31 -6.09
CA GLN A 47 -14.14 27.29 -5.14
C GLN A 47 -14.21 26.77 -3.69
N PHE A 48 -15.33 26.14 -3.33
CA PHE A 48 -15.47 25.55 -2.00
C PHE A 48 -14.52 24.38 -1.82
N ILE A 49 -14.43 23.48 -2.80
CA ILE A 49 -13.55 22.31 -2.75
C ILE A 49 -12.10 22.74 -2.53
N LEU A 50 -11.59 23.69 -3.31
CA LEU A 50 -10.20 24.15 -3.20
C LEU A 50 -9.93 24.85 -1.87
N ASN A 51 -10.78 25.80 -1.48
CA ASN A 51 -10.61 26.55 -0.24
C ASN A 51 -10.70 25.65 0.99
N ASN A 52 -11.69 24.74 1.02
CA ASN A 52 -11.84 23.84 2.16
C ASN A 52 -10.75 22.77 2.20
N SER A 53 -10.25 22.29 1.05
CA SER A 53 -9.11 21.37 1.01
C SER A 53 -7.84 22.01 1.59
N LEU A 54 -7.55 23.26 1.24
CA LEU A 54 -6.42 24.02 1.79
C LEU A 54 -6.57 24.24 3.30
N MET A 55 -7.78 24.60 3.76
CA MET A 55 -8.09 24.75 5.17
C MET A 55 -7.91 23.43 5.94
N SER A 56 -8.45 22.33 5.41
CA SER A 56 -8.33 21.00 6.01
C SER A 56 -6.89 20.53 6.10
N PHE A 57 -6.06 20.83 5.09
CA PHE A 57 -4.63 20.56 5.15
C PHE A 57 -3.95 21.34 6.29
N GLY A 58 -4.25 22.63 6.42
CA GLY A 58 -3.75 23.46 7.53
C GLY A 58 -4.18 22.90 8.88
N LEU A 59 -5.45 22.52 9.02
CA LEU A 59 -6.01 21.95 10.24
C LEU A 59 -5.36 20.61 10.62
N MET A 60 -5.14 19.74 9.63
CA MET A 60 -4.41 18.48 9.82
C MET A 60 -2.99 18.75 10.30
N ALA A 61 -2.27 19.69 9.68
CA ALA A 61 -0.90 20.01 10.05
C ALA A 61 -0.80 20.60 11.47
N THR A 62 -1.73 21.49 11.86
CA THR A 62 -1.73 22.11 13.18
C THR A 62 -2.09 21.12 14.30
N ASN A 63 -2.99 20.17 14.04
CA ASN A 63 -3.48 19.21 15.03
C ASN A 63 -2.78 17.84 14.95
N PHE A 64 -1.76 17.68 14.10
CA PHE A 64 -1.14 16.39 13.82
C PHE A 64 -0.66 15.67 15.09
N VAL A 65 0.07 16.38 15.97
CA VAL A 65 0.63 15.80 17.20
C VAL A 65 -0.48 15.42 18.18
N ASP A 66 -1.46 16.30 18.37
CA ASP A 66 -2.59 16.06 19.27
C ASP A 66 -3.41 14.85 18.81
N MET A 67 -3.81 14.82 17.54
CA MET A 67 -4.55 13.70 16.95
C MET A 67 -3.76 12.38 16.98
N SER A 68 -2.43 12.43 16.87
CA SER A 68 -1.58 11.23 16.92
C SER A 68 -1.52 10.58 18.31
N LEU A 69 -1.72 11.37 19.37
CA LEU A 69 -1.65 10.93 20.77
C LEU A 69 -3.04 10.89 21.44
N PHE A 70 -4.09 11.20 20.70
CA PHE A 70 -5.44 11.32 21.23
C PHE A 70 -6.01 9.95 21.64
N THR A 71 -6.24 9.76 22.94
CA THR A 71 -6.77 8.52 23.53
C THR A 71 -8.15 8.68 24.18
N ASP A 72 -8.65 9.92 24.28
CA ASP A 72 -9.91 10.27 24.94
C ASP A 72 -10.11 9.61 26.33
N PRO A 73 -9.23 9.86 27.31
CA PRO A 73 -9.31 9.21 28.61
C PRO A 73 -10.48 9.69 29.48
N MET A 74 -11.03 10.87 29.18
CA MET A 74 -12.14 11.48 29.93
C MET A 74 -13.52 11.16 29.32
N GLY A 75 -13.57 10.71 28.06
CA GLY A 75 -14.78 10.28 27.37
C GLY A 75 -14.98 8.77 27.39
N ASP A 76 -15.75 8.26 26.43
CA ASP A 76 -15.96 6.81 26.26
C ASP A 76 -14.89 6.17 25.35
N GLY A 77 -14.03 6.97 24.72
CA GLY A 77 -13.00 6.53 23.78
C GLY A 77 -13.55 5.83 22.53
N LYS A 78 -14.86 5.92 22.27
CA LYS A 78 -15.53 5.18 21.20
C LYS A 78 -15.03 5.61 19.83
N PHE A 79 -14.92 6.92 19.61
CA PHE A 79 -14.42 7.46 18.34
C PHE A 79 -13.01 6.95 18.03
N THR A 80 -12.10 7.04 19.00
CA THR A 80 -10.71 6.58 18.85
C THR A 80 -10.65 5.09 18.54
N ARG A 81 -11.46 4.25 19.18
CA ARG A 81 -11.50 2.81 18.90
C ARG A 81 -12.10 2.46 17.54
N GLU A 82 -13.21 3.11 17.17
CA GLU A 82 -13.95 2.80 15.94
C GLU A 82 -13.29 3.32 14.67
N TRP A 83 -12.48 4.38 14.78
CA TRP A 83 -11.83 5.03 13.65
C TRP A 83 -10.31 4.90 13.73
N THR A 84 -9.65 5.57 14.68
CA THR A 84 -8.18 5.66 14.73
C THR A 84 -7.54 4.28 14.90
N VAL A 85 -7.91 3.54 15.94
CA VAL A 85 -7.36 2.21 16.24
C VAL A 85 -7.70 1.21 15.13
N PHE A 86 -8.95 1.24 14.63
CA PHE A 86 -9.37 0.39 13.53
C PHE A 86 -8.50 0.60 12.28
N TYR A 87 -8.29 1.86 11.84
CA TYR A 87 -7.47 2.14 10.67
C TYR A 87 -6.00 1.78 10.89
N TRP A 88 -5.44 2.04 12.07
CA TRP A 88 -4.06 1.61 12.38
C TRP A 88 -3.89 0.10 12.23
N LEU A 89 -4.80 -0.69 12.83
CA LEU A 89 -4.73 -2.15 12.78
C LEU A 89 -5.01 -2.68 11.38
N TRP A 90 -5.92 -2.06 10.64
CA TRP A 90 -6.15 -2.38 9.24
C TRP A 90 -4.86 -2.16 8.43
N TRP A 91 -4.22 -0.99 8.50
CA TRP A 91 -2.99 -0.72 7.76
C TRP A 91 -1.85 -1.68 8.14
N ILE A 92 -1.72 -2.02 9.42
CA ILE A 92 -0.75 -3.02 9.91
C ILE A 92 -0.99 -4.40 9.30
N SER A 93 -2.25 -4.85 9.26
CA SER A 93 -2.59 -6.14 8.65
C SER A 93 -2.31 -6.17 7.14
N TYR A 94 -2.37 -5.00 6.49
CA TYR A 94 -2.20 -4.86 5.04
C TYR A 94 -0.73 -4.64 4.62
N ALA A 95 0.12 -4.15 5.53
CA ALA A 95 1.50 -3.77 5.27
C ALA A 95 2.35 -4.86 4.59
N PRO A 96 2.30 -6.15 4.99
CA PRO A 96 3.14 -7.19 4.36
C PRO A 96 2.82 -7.41 2.87
N GLY A 97 1.54 -7.34 2.51
CA GLY A 97 1.10 -7.49 1.11
C GLY A 97 1.57 -6.32 0.25
N VAL A 98 1.44 -5.10 0.77
CA VAL A 98 1.92 -3.88 0.11
C VAL A 98 3.44 -3.88 -0.02
N ALA A 99 4.17 -4.32 1.01
CA ALA A 99 5.62 -4.36 1.01
C ALA A 99 6.20 -5.18 -0.15
N LEU A 100 5.61 -6.35 -0.45
CA LEU A 100 6.03 -7.19 -1.58
C LEU A 100 5.85 -6.48 -2.92
N PHE A 101 4.69 -5.84 -3.10
CA PHE A 101 4.40 -5.07 -4.32
C PHE A 101 5.38 -3.91 -4.49
N VAL A 102 5.54 -3.09 -3.45
CA VAL A 102 6.42 -1.91 -3.45
C VAL A 102 7.86 -2.31 -3.71
N THR A 103 8.35 -3.38 -3.07
CA THR A 103 9.73 -3.86 -3.26
C THR A 103 9.96 -4.28 -4.71
N ARG A 104 8.99 -4.99 -5.32
CA ARG A 104 9.12 -5.45 -6.71
C ARG A 104 9.15 -4.30 -7.72
N VAL A 105 8.31 -3.28 -7.55
CA VAL A 105 8.27 -2.12 -8.47
C VAL A 105 9.37 -1.10 -8.22
N SER A 106 10.06 -1.19 -7.07
CA SER A 106 11.11 -0.25 -6.66
C SER A 106 12.54 -0.72 -6.97
N LYS A 107 12.71 -1.80 -7.74
CA LYS A 107 14.03 -2.33 -8.10
C LYS A 107 14.88 -1.24 -8.79
N GLY A 108 16.11 -1.05 -8.31
CA GLY A 108 17.04 -0.04 -8.82
C GLY A 108 16.83 1.39 -8.30
N ARG A 109 15.94 1.58 -7.31
CA ARG A 109 15.74 2.87 -6.62
C ARG A 109 16.50 2.91 -5.30
N THR A 110 16.92 4.10 -4.88
CA THR A 110 17.50 4.30 -3.55
C THR A 110 16.41 4.20 -2.47
N ILE A 111 16.79 3.77 -1.26
CA ILE A 111 15.86 3.68 -0.12
C ILE A 111 15.17 5.03 0.14
N LYS A 112 15.91 6.14 0.03
CA LYS A 112 15.38 7.49 0.21
C LYS A 112 14.27 7.80 -0.81
N GLU A 113 14.51 7.54 -2.11
CA GLU A 113 13.50 7.77 -3.15
C GLU A 113 12.23 6.96 -2.90
N VAL A 114 12.37 5.70 -2.49
CA VAL A 114 11.21 4.83 -2.19
C VAL A 114 10.41 5.39 -1.02
N ILE A 115 11.06 5.79 0.07
CA ILE A 115 10.40 6.39 1.23
C ILE A 115 9.66 7.67 0.84
N PHE A 116 10.33 8.59 0.13
CA PHE A 116 9.72 9.86 -0.29
C PHE A 116 8.54 9.64 -1.24
N ALA A 117 8.67 8.75 -2.23
CA ALA A 117 7.60 8.43 -3.16
C ALA A 117 6.38 7.83 -2.44
N MET A 118 6.60 6.93 -1.49
CA MET A 118 5.53 6.29 -0.72
C MET A 118 4.82 7.28 0.21
N VAL A 119 5.58 8.05 0.99
CA VAL A 119 5.02 8.98 1.97
C VAL A 119 4.37 10.17 1.27
N ILE A 120 5.13 10.92 0.47
CA ILE A 120 4.64 12.15 -0.15
C ILE A 120 3.68 11.84 -1.30
N GLY A 121 4.04 10.92 -2.19
CA GLY A 121 3.19 10.55 -3.32
C GLY A 121 1.86 9.97 -2.87
N GLY A 122 1.89 9.05 -1.89
CA GLY A 122 0.68 8.47 -1.29
C GLY A 122 -0.19 9.52 -0.60
N SER A 123 0.40 10.39 0.24
CA SER A 123 -0.34 11.44 0.94
C SER A 123 -0.96 12.46 -0.01
N VAL A 124 -0.23 12.96 -1.01
CA VAL A 124 -0.76 13.94 -1.98
C VAL A 124 -1.91 13.35 -2.79
N GLY A 125 -1.80 12.09 -3.22
CA GLY A 125 -2.88 11.39 -3.89
C GLY A 125 -4.14 11.32 -3.03
N LEU A 126 -4.00 10.93 -1.76
CA LEU A 126 -5.13 10.89 -0.82
C LEU A 126 -5.71 12.27 -0.55
N TRP A 127 -4.88 13.29 -0.30
CA TRP A 127 -5.36 14.67 -0.09
C TRP A 127 -6.13 15.20 -1.28
N PHE A 128 -5.71 14.89 -2.51
CA PHE A 128 -6.44 15.28 -3.71
C PHE A 128 -7.80 14.57 -3.80
N ILE A 129 -7.83 13.25 -3.66
CA ILE A 129 -9.05 12.46 -3.80
C ILE A 129 -10.06 12.76 -2.69
N PHE A 130 -9.64 12.73 -1.43
CA PHE A 130 -10.48 13.09 -0.28
C PHE A 130 -10.88 14.56 -0.36
N GLY A 131 -9.94 15.44 -0.69
CA GLY A 131 -10.18 16.86 -0.89
C GLY A 131 -11.27 17.14 -1.92
N VAL A 132 -11.35 16.39 -3.03
CA VAL A 132 -12.42 16.59 -4.00
C VAL A 132 -13.74 15.97 -3.55
N PHE A 133 -13.76 14.65 -3.28
CA PHE A 133 -15.03 13.93 -3.08
C PHE A 133 -15.68 14.25 -1.73
N GLU A 134 -14.89 14.36 -0.65
CA GLU A 134 -15.47 14.67 0.66
C GLU A 134 -15.96 16.10 0.72
N ASN A 135 -15.20 17.07 0.19
CA ASN A 135 -15.68 18.46 0.20
C ASN A 135 -16.90 18.66 -0.69
N TYR A 136 -17.03 17.89 -1.77
CA TYR A 136 -18.26 17.86 -2.55
C TYR A 136 -19.46 17.32 -1.73
N SER A 137 -19.25 16.24 -0.98
CA SER A 137 -20.24 15.68 -0.06
C SER A 137 -20.64 16.67 1.04
N VAL A 138 -19.65 17.29 1.70
CA VAL A 138 -19.84 18.30 2.75
C VAL A 138 -20.59 19.51 2.22
N TYR A 139 -20.22 20.02 1.04
CA TYR A 139 -20.95 21.13 0.42
C TYR A 139 -22.42 20.78 0.18
N SER A 140 -22.68 19.59 -0.38
CA SER A 140 -24.03 19.12 -0.67
C SER A 140 -24.88 18.96 0.59
N PHE A 141 -24.24 18.55 1.70
CA PHE A 141 -24.89 18.44 3.00
C PHE A 141 -25.23 19.82 3.61
N ILE A 142 -24.25 20.73 3.67
CA ILE A 142 -24.42 22.07 4.28
C ILE A 142 -25.46 22.91 3.52
N HIS A 143 -25.56 22.75 2.20
CA HIS A 143 -26.54 23.45 1.36
C HIS A 143 -27.90 22.74 1.28
N GLY A 144 -28.08 21.64 2.04
CA GLY A 144 -29.35 20.92 2.11
C GLY A 144 -29.76 20.17 0.85
N ALA A 145 -28.83 19.95 -0.09
CA ALA A 145 -29.11 19.22 -1.34
C ALA A 145 -29.28 17.72 -1.08
N VAL A 146 -28.42 17.14 -0.24
CA VAL A 146 -28.44 15.71 0.12
C VAL A 146 -28.07 15.56 1.60
N ASN A 147 -28.93 14.89 2.38
CA ASN A 147 -28.63 14.55 3.77
C ASN A 147 -27.77 13.27 3.84
N VAL A 148 -26.48 13.41 3.52
CA VAL A 148 -25.53 12.29 3.43
C VAL A 148 -25.46 11.45 4.72
N PRO A 149 -25.36 12.04 5.93
CA PRO A 149 -25.33 11.25 7.17
C PRO A 149 -26.59 10.39 7.38
N GLN A 150 -27.77 10.94 7.07
CA GLN A 150 -29.04 10.21 7.19
C GLN A 150 -29.11 9.05 6.20
N ILE A 151 -28.74 9.28 4.94
CA ILE A 151 -28.76 8.24 3.91
C ILE A 151 -27.76 7.14 4.24
N LEU A 152 -26.55 7.50 4.69
CA LEU A 152 -25.52 6.54 5.06
C LEU A 152 -25.99 5.62 6.20
N SER A 153 -26.70 6.17 7.19
CA SER A 153 -27.21 5.39 8.33
C SER A 153 -28.42 4.52 8.00
N GLN A 154 -29.27 4.92 7.05
CA GLN A 154 -30.54 4.23 6.76
C GLN A 154 -30.51 3.35 5.50
N GLN A 155 -29.73 3.73 4.49
CA GLN A 155 -29.80 3.18 3.13
C GLN A 155 -28.45 2.71 2.61
N GLY A 156 -27.34 3.00 3.30
CA GLY A 156 -26.00 2.57 2.93
C GLY A 156 -25.21 3.61 2.13
N GLY A 157 -23.90 3.36 2.03
CA GLY A 157 -22.96 4.27 1.37
C GLY A 157 -23.12 4.32 -0.15
N GLU A 158 -23.53 3.21 -0.76
CA GLU A 158 -23.80 3.09 -2.19
C GLU A 158 -24.93 4.02 -2.64
N VAL A 159 -25.98 4.16 -1.83
CA VAL A 159 -27.09 5.06 -2.12
C VAL A 159 -26.66 6.51 -1.94
N ALA A 160 -25.89 6.81 -0.89
CA ALA A 160 -25.35 8.14 -0.65
C ALA A 160 -24.47 8.63 -1.82
N ILE A 161 -23.56 7.78 -2.30
CA ILE A 161 -22.73 8.08 -3.48
C ILE A 161 -23.61 8.30 -4.72
N GLY A 162 -24.61 7.44 -4.94
CA GLY A 162 -25.51 7.58 -6.07
C GLY A 162 -26.30 8.90 -6.07
N GLN A 163 -26.76 9.35 -4.90
CA GLN A 163 -27.44 10.65 -4.77
C GLN A 163 -26.49 11.83 -4.93
N LEU A 164 -25.25 11.75 -4.46
CA LEU A 164 -24.26 12.79 -4.68
C LEU A 164 -23.90 12.92 -6.17
N LEU A 165 -23.76 11.79 -6.88
CA LEU A 165 -23.46 11.79 -8.31
C LEU A 165 -24.63 12.23 -9.18
N SER A 166 -25.88 12.03 -8.74
CA SER A 166 -27.07 12.45 -9.49
C SER A 166 -27.24 13.97 -9.55
N LEU A 167 -26.64 14.71 -8.59
CA LEU A 167 -26.58 16.16 -8.58
C LEU A 167 -25.63 16.74 -9.66
N LEU A 168 -24.65 15.97 -10.11
CA LEU A 168 -23.73 16.42 -11.17
C LEU A 168 -24.38 16.30 -12.55
N PRO A 169 -23.93 17.10 -13.53
CA PRO A 169 -24.33 16.92 -14.92
C PRO A 169 -24.14 15.47 -15.37
N ALA A 170 -25.04 14.96 -16.21
CA ALA A 170 -24.99 13.56 -16.67
C ALA A 170 -24.87 12.52 -15.52
N GLY A 171 -25.42 12.79 -14.33
CA GLY A 171 -25.23 11.96 -13.13
C GLY A 171 -25.47 10.45 -13.33
N LYS A 172 -26.49 10.06 -14.10
CA LYS A 172 -26.73 8.65 -14.46
C LYS A 172 -25.56 8.01 -15.21
N LEU A 173 -24.97 8.73 -16.17
CA LEU A 173 -23.79 8.26 -16.90
C LEU A 173 -22.58 8.17 -15.97
N MET A 174 -22.39 9.18 -15.10
CA MET A 174 -21.29 9.21 -14.14
C MET A 174 -21.37 8.08 -13.12
N MET A 175 -22.58 7.66 -12.70
CA MET A 175 -22.76 6.47 -11.86
C MET A 175 -22.28 5.19 -12.55
N TRP A 176 -22.58 5.01 -13.85
CA TRP A 176 -22.09 3.86 -14.61
C TRP A 176 -20.56 3.88 -14.78
N ILE A 177 -19.99 5.05 -15.04
CA ILE A 177 -18.53 5.24 -15.11
C ILE A 177 -17.88 4.91 -13.76
N PHE A 178 -18.42 5.45 -12.66
CA PHE A 178 -17.94 5.19 -11.31
C PHE A 178 -18.00 3.70 -10.97
N LEU A 179 -19.12 3.03 -11.28
CA LEU A 179 -19.25 1.59 -11.11
C LEU A 179 -18.18 0.83 -11.89
N GLY A 180 -17.93 1.23 -13.15
CA GLY A 180 -16.87 0.64 -13.98
C GLY A 180 -15.49 0.80 -13.34
N ILE A 181 -15.15 2.00 -12.86
CA ILE A 181 -13.88 2.26 -12.16
C ILE A 181 -13.77 1.38 -10.92
N MET A 182 -14.83 1.26 -10.11
CA MET A 182 -14.84 0.42 -8.90
C MET A 182 -14.68 -1.06 -9.22
N VAL A 183 -15.30 -1.56 -10.29
CA VAL A 183 -15.14 -2.95 -10.75
C VAL A 183 -13.70 -3.23 -11.15
N VAL A 184 -13.08 -2.34 -11.93
CA VAL A 184 -11.68 -2.50 -12.36
C VAL A 184 -10.73 -2.36 -11.17
N PHE A 185 -10.99 -1.42 -10.24
CA PHE A 185 -10.22 -1.26 -9.01
C PHE A 185 -10.28 -2.53 -8.16
N LEU A 186 -11.47 -3.09 -7.95
CA LEU A 186 -11.63 -4.32 -7.17
C LEU A 186 -10.90 -5.49 -7.85
N ALA A 187 -11.00 -5.62 -9.18
CA ALA A 187 -10.27 -6.65 -9.92
C ALA A 187 -8.74 -6.51 -9.78
N ALA A 188 -8.20 -5.30 -9.95
CA ALA A 188 -6.78 -5.03 -9.81
C ALA A 188 -6.28 -5.26 -8.37
N HIS A 189 -7.08 -4.86 -7.38
CA HIS A 189 -6.77 -5.06 -5.97
C HIS A 189 -6.74 -6.55 -5.61
N MET A 190 -7.75 -7.33 -6.04
CA MET A 190 -7.81 -8.76 -5.78
C MET A 190 -6.67 -9.52 -6.46
N ASP A 191 -6.27 -9.14 -7.68
CA ASP A 191 -5.12 -9.72 -8.37
C ASP A 191 -3.81 -9.47 -7.59
N ALA A 192 -3.58 -8.23 -7.12
CA ALA A 192 -2.40 -7.88 -6.33
C ALA A 192 -2.34 -8.66 -5.00
N VAL A 193 -3.47 -8.80 -4.31
CA VAL A 193 -3.55 -9.58 -3.05
C VAL A 193 -3.38 -11.08 -3.32
N GLY A 194 -4.01 -11.62 -4.35
CA GLY A 194 -3.86 -13.02 -4.76
C GLY A 194 -2.42 -13.36 -5.12
N TYR A 195 -1.73 -12.47 -5.83
CA TYR A 195 -0.29 -12.57 -6.09
C TYR A 195 0.52 -12.58 -4.79
N ALA A 196 0.30 -11.59 -3.90
CA ALA A 196 1.06 -11.48 -2.66
C ALA A 196 0.94 -12.73 -1.79
N VAL A 197 -0.28 -13.23 -1.58
CA VAL A 197 -0.51 -14.45 -0.81
C VAL A 197 0.14 -15.66 -1.49
N SER A 198 -0.07 -15.82 -2.81
CA SER A 198 0.53 -16.93 -3.55
C SER A 198 2.06 -16.91 -3.52
N ALA A 199 2.68 -15.73 -3.57
CA ALA A 199 4.13 -15.57 -3.47
C ALA A 199 4.62 -15.96 -2.07
N THR A 200 3.95 -15.50 -1.01
CA THR A 200 4.32 -15.84 0.38
C THR A 200 4.14 -17.32 0.72
N CYS A 201 3.19 -18.02 0.09
CA CYS A 201 2.96 -19.44 0.32
C CYS A 201 3.83 -20.36 -0.56
N THR A 202 4.57 -19.83 -1.53
CA THR A 202 5.40 -20.65 -2.43
C THR A 202 6.82 -20.77 -1.89
N ARG A 203 7.27 -22.01 -1.61
CA ARG A 203 8.64 -22.27 -1.13
C ARG A 203 9.63 -22.21 -2.29
N GLY A 204 10.80 -21.61 -2.05
CA GLY A 204 11.90 -21.57 -3.03
C GLY A 204 11.63 -20.66 -4.23
N LEU A 205 10.70 -19.71 -4.11
CA LEU A 205 10.46 -18.73 -5.17
C LEU A 205 11.71 -17.84 -5.31
N SER A 206 12.38 -17.93 -6.47
CA SER A 206 13.59 -17.13 -6.74
C SER A 206 13.22 -15.67 -6.97
N GLU A 207 14.17 -14.75 -6.80
CA GLU A 207 13.94 -13.33 -7.07
C GLU A 207 13.44 -13.13 -8.51
N GLY A 208 12.35 -12.40 -8.68
CA GLY A 208 11.74 -12.13 -9.99
C GLY A 208 10.93 -13.28 -10.59
N GLN A 209 10.83 -14.44 -9.92
CA GLN A 209 9.92 -15.50 -10.36
C GLN A 209 8.49 -15.24 -9.89
N ASP A 210 7.54 -15.52 -10.77
CA ASP A 210 6.12 -15.49 -10.44
C ASP A 210 5.67 -16.83 -9.85
N PRO A 211 4.79 -16.81 -8.82
CA PRO A 211 4.18 -18.03 -8.34
C PRO A 211 3.29 -18.64 -9.43
N SER A 212 3.11 -19.96 -9.37
CA SER A 212 2.36 -20.69 -10.40
C SER A 212 0.96 -20.09 -10.64
N PRO A 213 0.49 -20.00 -11.91
CA PRO A 213 -0.86 -19.51 -12.22
C PRO A 213 -1.97 -20.23 -11.45
N ASN A 214 -1.80 -21.53 -11.19
CA ASN A 214 -2.77 -22.33 -10.44
C ASN A 214 -2.82 -21.97 -8.96
N ALA A 215 -1.67 -21.73 -8.31
CA ALA A 215 -1.63 -21.29 -6.92
C ALA A 215 -2.25 -19.90 -6.76
N ARG A 216 -2.02 -19.00 -7.72
CA ARG A 216 -2.66 -17.68 -7.76
C ARG A 216 -4.18 -17.80 -7.90
N LEU A 217 -4.65 -18.58 -8.87
CA LEU A 217 -6.08 -18.81 -9.08
C LEU A 217 -6.76 -19.40 -7.84
N PHE A 218 -6.10 -20.35 -7.17
CA PHE A 218 -6.59 -20.90 -5.91
C PHE A 218 -6.82 -19.82 -4.84
N TRP A 219 -5.82 -18.97 -4.59
CA TRP A 219 -5.94 -17.89 -3.60
C TRP A 219 -6.96 -16.84 -4.01
N CYS A 220 -7.03 -16.51 -5.29
CA CYS A 220 -8.06 -15.66 -5.90
C CYS A 220 -9.49 -16.15 -5.60
N VAL A 221 -9.74 -17.46 -5.75
CA VAL A 221 -11.03 -18.07 -5.41
C VAL A 221 -11.28 -18.04 -3.90
N MET A 222 -10.28 -18.41 -3.08
CA MET A 222 -10.40 -18.37 -1.62
C MET A 222 -10.74 -16.96 -1.10
N LEU A 223 -10.08 -15.92 -1.63
CA LEU A 223 -10.32 -14.52 -1.29
C LEU A 223 -11.71 -14.04 -1.71
N THR A 224 -12.30 -14.63 -2.75
CA THR A 224 -13.70 -14.37 -3.14
C THR A 224 -14.70 -15.04 -2.21
N LEU A 225 -14.39 -16.25 -1.73
CA LEU A 225 -15.32 -17.01 -0.90
C LEU A 225 -15.58 -16.34 0.46
N VAL A 226 -14.58 -15.65 1.02
CA VAL A 226 -14.72 -14.95 2.30
C VAL A 226 -15.83 -13.88 2.29
N PRO A 227 -15.81 -12.85 1.41
CA PRO A 227 -16.88 -11.86 1.36
C PRO A 227 -18.22 -12.47 0.94
N ILE A 228 -18.23 -13.51 0.09
CA ILE A 228 -19.46 -14.24 -0.25
C ILE A 228 -20.07 -14.87 1.02
N ALA A 229 -19.27 -15.60 1.80
CA ALA A 229 -19.72 -16.20 3.06
C ALA A 229 -20.25 -15.15 4.03
N MET A 230 -19.56 -14.01 4.17
CA MET A 230 -20.00 -12.91 5.04
C MET A 230 -21.37 -12.34 4.62
N ILE A 231 -21.59 -12.14 3.32
CA ILE A 231 -22.88 -11.66 2.79
C ILE A 231 -23.98 -12.70 3.03
N PHE A 232 -23.71 -13.98 2.78
CA PHE A 232 -24.68 -15.05 3.02
C PHE A 232 -25.02 -15.21 4.50
N SER A 233 -24.05 -15.03 5.39
CA SER A 233 -24.24 -15.04 6.83
C SER A 233 -24.91 -13.77 7.37
N LYS A 234 -25.15 -12.75 6.53
CA LYS A 234 -25.65 -11.42 6.93
C LYS A 234 -24.82 -10.82 8.08
N ALA A 235 -23.51 -11.05 8.05
CA ALA A 235 -22.61 -10.61 9.10
C ALA A 235 -22.63 -9.07 9.18
N PRO A 236 -22.81 -8.48 10.38
CA PRO A 236 -22.69 -7.04 10.57
C PRO A 236 -21.30 -6.54 10.17
N LEU A 237 -21.21 -5.27 9.75
CA LEU A 237 -19.92 -4.62 9.45
C LEU A 237 -18.94 -4.70 10.64
N ASP A 238 -19.46 -4.63 11.86
CA ASP A 238 -18.64 -4.72 13.08
C ASP A 238 -17.95 -6.08 13.25
N THR A 239 -18.57 -7.16 12.74
CA THR A 239 -17.93 -8.48 12.71
C THR A 239 -16.72 -8.47 11.79
N MET A 240 -16.80 -7.80 10.64
CA MET A 240 -15.67 -7.66 9.71
C MET A 240 -14.55 -6.80 10.29
N LYS A 241 -14.91 -5.72 11.01
CA LYS A 241 -13.92 -4.89 11.72
C LYS A 241 -13.18 -5.69 12.79
N THR A 242 -13.91 -6.48 13.58
CA THR A 242 -13.34 -7.32 14.64
C THR A 242 -12.38 -8.36 14.07
N ALA A 243 -12.74 -9.02 12.97
CA ALA A 243 -11.86 -9.99 12.31
C ALA A 243 -10.52 -9.36 11.89
N THR A 244 -10.55 -8.13 11.37
CA THR A 244 -9.35 -7.36 10.99
C THR A 244 -8.48 -7.03 12.19
N ILE A 245 -9.08 -6.67 13.32
CA ILE A 245 -8.37 -6.37 14.57
C ILE A 245 -7.63 -7.60 15.09
N VAL A 246 -8.30 -8.75 15.13
CA VAL A 246 -7.73 -10.00 15.64
C VAL A 246 -6.54 -10.47 14.77
N THR A 247 -6.63 -10.31 13.44
CA THR A 247 -5.53 -10.68 12.55
C THR A 247 -4.36 -9.69 12.61
N ALA A 248 -4.60 -8.40 12.89
CA ALA A 248 -3.54 -7.39 12.96
C ALA A 248 -2.57 -7.61 14.13
N LEU A 249 -3.04 -8.10 15.28
CA LEU A 249 -2.21 -8.29 16.49
C LEU A 249 -0.95 -9.14 16.27
N PRO A 250 -1.01 -10.36 15.67
CA PRO A 250 0.21 -11.12 15.38
C PRO A 250 1.11 -10.42 14.34
N PHE A 251 0.53 -9.68 13.39
CA PHE A 251 1.32 -8.94 12.40
C PHE A 251 2.15 -7.81 13.02
N ILE A 252 1.71 -7.20 14.12
CA ILE A 252 2.52 -6.22 14.86
C ILE A 252 3.86 -6.83 15.27
N VAL A 253 3.83 -8.04 15.84
CA VAL A 253 5.05 -8.75 16.28
C VAL A 253 5.97 -9.03 15.10
N ILE A 254 5.40 -9.46 13.97
CA ILE A 254 6.16 -9.74 12.74
C ILE A 254 6.84 -8.46 12.22
N ILE A 255 6.11 -7.35 12.14
CA ILE A 255 6.64 -6.07 11.66
C ILE A 255 7.75 -5.55 12.58
N LEU A 256 7.64 -5.72 13.90
CA LEU A 256 8.70 -5.34 14.85
C LEU A 256 9.97 -6.16 14.62
N ILE A 257 9.86 -7.48 14.41
CA ILE A 257 10.99 -8.35 14.10
C ILE A 257 11.64 -7.94 12.77
N GLN A 258 10.82 -7.68 11.74
CA GLN A 258 11.31 -7.24 10.43
C GLN A 258 12.01 -5.88 10.51
N THR A 259 11.46 -4.93 11.27
CA THR A 259 12.05 -3.60 11.46
C THR A 259 13.40 -3.71 12.17
N TYR A 260 13.49 -4.54 13.22
CA TYR A 260 14.75 -4.81 13.90
C TYR A 260 15.79 -5.44 12.95
N GLY A 261 15.38 -6.43 12.16
CA GLY A 261 16.24 -7.06 11.15
C GLY A 261 16.73 -6.07 10.09
N LEU A 262 15.85 -5.20 9.58
CA LEU A 262 16.17 -4.15 8.62
C LEU A 262 17.19 -3.17 9.20
N VAL A 263 16.97 -2.65 10.41
CA VAL A 263 17.90 -1.72 11.06
C VAL A 263 19.26 -2.39 11.26
N LYS A 264 19.29 -3.64 11.71
CA LYS A 264 20.53 -4.41 11.86
C LYS A 264 21.26 -4.55 10.52
N TRP A 265 20.55 -4.90 9.45
CA TRP A 265 21.14 -5.04 8.12
C TRP A 265 21.65 -3.70 7.59
N LEU A 266 20.90 -2.61 7.72
CA LEU A 266 21.34 -1.27 7.29
C LEU A 266 22.55 -0.76 8.05
N ILE A 267 22.72 -1.13 9.32
CA ILE A 267 23.92 -0.78 10.10
C ILE A 267 25.13 -1.60 9.66
N GLN A 268 24.92 -2.87 9.30
CA GLN A 268 25.98 -3.76 8.83
C GLN A 268 26.38 -3.44 7.39
N ASP A 269 25.42 -3.06 6.57
CA ASP A 269 25.58 -2.66 5.19
C ASP A 269 26.36 -1.34 5.15
N TYR A 270 27.52 -1.35 4.49
CA TYR A 270 28.45 -0.22 4.43
C TYR A 270 28.97 0.31 5.78
N ALA A 271 28.99 -0.51 6.85
CA ALA A 271 29.47 -0.10 8.19
C ALA A 271 30.88 0.55 8.22
N LYS A 272 31.69 0.33 7.17
CA LYS A 272 33.06 0.84 7.04
C LYS A 272 33.26 1.86 5.91
N VAL A 273 32.22 2.19 5.13
CA VAL A 273 32.34 3.06 3.95
C VAL A 273 31.69 4.42 4.25
N PRO A 274 32.44 5.52 4.20
CA PRO A 274 31.89 6.88 4.30
C PRO A 274 30.82 7.14 3.24
N SER A 275 29.71 7.77 3.65
CA SER A 275 28.53 8.03 2.80
C SER A 275 28.82 8.73 1.47
N HIS A 276 29.81 9.63 1.43
CA HIS A 276 30.19 10.35 0.21
C HIS A 276 30.86 9.48 -0.86
N LEU A 277 31.49 8.36 -0.49
CA LEU A 277 32.12 7.44 -1.44
C LEU A 277 31.07 6.52 -2.09
N ILE A 278 30.02 6.16 -1.36
CA ILE A 278 28.89 5.36 -1.84
C ILE A 278 28.10 6.12 -2.90
N GLU A 279 27.87 7.42 -2.69
CA GLU A 279 27.13 8.28 -3.62
C GLU A 279 27.93 8.63 -4.90
N GLN A 280 29.27 8.60 -4.86
CA GLN A 280 30.12 8.96 -6.01
C GLN A 280 30.53 7.80 -6.92
N GLN A 281 30.69 6.58 -6.40
CA GLN A 281 31.26 5.46 -7.18
C GLN A 281 30.22 4.50 -7.78
N GLY A 282 28.96 4.53 -7.35
CA GLY A 282 27.98 3.55 -7.82
C GLY A 282 28.27 2.15 -7.24
N TYR A 283 27.20 1.37 -7.07
CA TYR A 283 27.19 0.10 -6.33
C TYR A 283 28.27 -0.90 -6.82
N ASP A 284 28.41 -1.05 -8.14
CA ASP A 284 29.33 -2.03 -8.73
C ASP A 284 30.81 -1.71 -8.47
N ASP A 285 31.22 -0.45 -8.52
CA ASP A 285 32.63 -0.07 -8.34
C ASP A 285 33.09 -0.17 -6.88
N VAL A 286 32.19 0.08 -5.92
CA VAL A 286 32.47 -0.05 -4.48
C VAL A 286 32.59 -1.52 -4.07
N GLU A 287 31.71 -2.39 -4.59
CA GLU A 287 31.74 -3.83 -4.32
C GLU A 287 32.98 -4.49 -4.93
N ILE A 288 33.35 -4.10 -6.16
CA ILE A 288 34.61 -4.54 -6.81
C ILE A 288 35.82 -4.07 -6.01
N GLY A 289 35.85 -2.82 -5.55
CA GLY A 289 36.96 -2.27 -4.77
C GLY A 289 37.14 -2.93 -3.40
N LEU A 290 36.03 -3.25 -2.71
CA LEU A 290 36.04 -3.96 -1.43
C LEU A 290 36.47 -5.42 -1.57
N ASN A 291 35.99 -6.12 -2.61
CA ASN A 291 36.42 -7.49 -2.90
C ASN A 291 37.90 -7.54 -3.27
N GLN A 292 38.40 -6.61 -4.10
CA GLN A 292 39.82 -6.53 -4.46
C GLN A 292 40.73 -6.24 -3.25
N THR A 293 40.32 -5.35 -2.35
CA THR A 293 41.10 -5.06 -1.13
C THR A 293 41.10 -6.22 -0.14
N GLN A 294 40.01 -6.97 0.00
CA GLN A 294 39.98 -8.19 0.79
C GLN A 294 40.88 -9.29 0.20
N ASP A 295 40.89 -9.44 -1.12
CA ASP A 295 41.73 -10.42 -1.83
C ASP A 295 43.22 -10.09 -1.75
N GLU A 296 43.59 -8.81 -1.84
CA GLU A 296 44.98 -8.36 -1.63
C GLU A 296 45.45 -8.59 -0.19
N HIS A 297 44.59 -8.31 0.79
CA HIS A 297 44.92 -8.52 2.20
C HIS A 297 45.09 -10.02 2.51
N ALA A 298 44.26 -10.89 1.93
CA ALA A 298 44.40 -12.33 2.03
C ALA A 298 45.71 -12.83 1.38
N LYS A 299 46.08 -12.30 0.21
CA LYS A 299 47.36 -12.62 -0.45
C LYS A 299 48.57 -12.16 0.35
N ARG A 300 48.55 -10.97 0.93
CA ARG A 300 49.64 -10.47 1.79
C ARG A 300 49.82 -11.36 3.03
N MET A 301 48.72 -11.74 3.67
CA MET A 301 48.76 -12.61 4.85
C MET A 301 49.32 -14.00 4.50
N GLN A 302 48.97 -14.56 3.34
CA GLN A 302 49.57 -15.81 2.85
C GLN A 302 51.07 -15.69 2.54
N LEU A 303 51.50 -14.57 1.97
CA LEU A 303 52.92 -14.29 1.69
C LEU A 303 53.73 -14.13 2.97
N GLU A 304 53.21 -13.43 3.97
CA GLU A 304 53.82 -13.31 5.30
C GLU A 304 53.93 -14.69 5.96
N LEU A 305 52.88 -15.50 5.94
CA LEU A 305 52.89 -16.86 6.47
C LEU A 305 53.90 -17.77 5.74
N ALA A 306 53.98 -17.67 4.41
CA ALA A 306 54.94 -18.43 3.62
C ALA A 306 56.39 -17.97 3.87
N SER A 307 56.59 -16.68 4.16
CA SER A 307 57.90 -16.13 4.50
C SER A 307 58.36 -16.54 5.89
N SER A 308 57.46 -16.59 6.88
CA SER A 308 57.77 -17.04 8.24
C SER A 308 58.10 -18.54 8.28
N ILE A 309 57.36 -19.37 7.54
CA ILE A 309 57.64 -20.81 7.39
C ILE A 309 59.00 -21.06 6.71
N LYS A 310 59.40 -20.21 5.76
CA LYS A 310 60.72 -20.29 5.11
C LYS A 310 61.86 -19.84 6.01
N LEU A 311 61.64 -18.89 6.92
CA LEU A 311 62.63 -18.50 7.93
C LEU A 311 62.86 -19.64 8.93
N ASP A 312 61.78 -20.27 9.41
CA ASP A 312 61.86 -21.34 10.41
C ASP A 312 62.64 -22.57 9.91
N ARG A 313 62.48 -22.91 8.62
CA ARG A 313 63.24 -23.99 7.95
C ARG A 313 64.72 -23.68 7.69
N LYS A 314 65.15 -22.42 7.80
CA LYS A 314 66.57 -22.04 7.68
C LYS A 314 67.29 -22.01 9.02
N THR A 315 66.55 -22.02 10.12
CA THR A 315 67.08 -21.95 11.49
C THR A 315 67.04 -23.29 12.25
N SER A 316 66.50 -24.35 11.64
CA SER A 316 66.60 -25.76 12.08
C SER A 316 67.65 -26.53 11.28
#